data_AF-G5HRC1-F1
#
_entry.id   AF-G5HRC1-F1
#
_cell.length_a   1.000
_cell.length_b   1.000
_cell.length_c   1.000
_cell.angle_alpha   90.00
_cell.angle_beta   90.00
_cell.angle_gamma   90.00
#
_symmetry.space_group_name_H-M   'P 1'
#
loop_
_entity.id
_entity.type
_entity.pdbx_description
1 polymer ?
#
loop_
_entity_poly.entity_id
_entity_poly.type
_entity_poly.pdbx_seq_one_letter_code
_entity_poly.pdbx_strand_id
1 'polypeptide(L)'
;MGLLDKLLKKGPKADSVSKGGSPIYHYDEKKDKEWRPPQAYGEYGEEITRHFGALFPDREEFVFHEILSDLVHIDVNIMRPREDKPYYVMYTTGMSDLPMTLPEEIAHREDLKYGELFMFLPKEWNPGETGQLDSDIPDSQYWPIRLIKYLARFPHEYGTWLGWGHTIPNGPDYEPLCQDTRMGGVVLVQTGGDMGSMKAEDGKEINFYMVVPAYKEEIEYKLEYGMEALDKRFCDGNLPMVLDIRRPNYCEDFKVS
;
A
#
# COMPACT_ATOMS: atom_id res chain seq x y z
N MET A 1 -0.07 -27.18 -28.92
CA MET A 1 -0.04 -26.27 -27.76
C MET A 1 1.43 -26.06 -27.41
N GLY A 2 1.96 -24.88 -27.72
CA GLY A 2 3.40 -24.61 -27.74
C GLY A 2 3.99 -24.37 -26.35
N LEU A 3 5.29 -24.62 -26.22
CA LEU A 3 6.12 -24.36 -25.04
C LEU A 3 6.02 -22.92 -24.48
N LEU A 4 5.49 -21.97 -25.27
CA LEU A 4 5.33 -20.56 -24.93
C LEU A 4 4.13 -20.27 -24.00
N ASP A 5 3.09 -21.11 -23.99
CA ASP A 5 1.94 -20.93 -23.08
C ASP A 5 2.28 -21.18 -21.60
N LYS A 6 3.44 -21.78 -21.32
CA LYS A 6 3.90 -22.08 -19.96
C LYS A 6 4.56 -20.88 -19.24
N LEU A 7 4.80 -19.77 -19.94
CA LEU A 7 5.55 -18.62 -19.41
C LEU A 7 4.68 -17.39 -19.08
N LEU A 8 3.39 -17.39 -19.41
CA LEU A 8 2.45 -16.38 -18.93
C LEU A 8 1.79 -16.89 -17.65
N LYS A 9 2.22 -16.39 -16.49
CA LYS A 9 1.41 -16.52 -15.27
C LYS A 9 0.03 -15.94 -15.59
N LYS A 10 -1.00 -16.78 -15.61
CA LYS A 10 -2.39 -16.30 -15.71
C LYS A 10 -2.65 -15.40 -14.50
N GLY A 11 -3.17 -14.20 -14.76
CA GLY A 11 -3.52 -13.24 -13.72
C GLY A 11 -4.57 -13.77 -12.75
N PRO A 12 -4.76 -13.11 -11.60
CA PRO A 12 -5.77 -13.51 -10.63
C PRO A 12 -7.16 -13.43 -11.27
N LYS A 13 -8.07 -14.32 -10.87
CA LYS A 13 -9.48 -14.25 -11.24
C LYS A 13 -10.30 -13.88 -10.03
N ALA A 14 -11.22 -12.93 -10.19
CA ALA A 14 -12.12 -12.55 -9.12
C ALA A 14 -13.11 -13.68 -8.82
N ASP A 15 -13.36 -13.95 -7.53
CA ASP A 15 -14.33 -14.94 -7.09
C ASP A 15 -15.77 -14.42 -7.26
N SER A 16 -15.94 -13.11 -7.07
CA SER A 16 -17.20 -12.41 -7.23
C SER A 16 -16.96 -10.93 -7.49
N VAL A 17 -18.04 -10.18 -7.72
CA VAL A 17 -18.03 -8.72 -7.86
C VAL A 17 -19.00 -8.15 -6.85
N SER A 18 -18.56 -7.15 -6.09
CA SER A 18 -19.38 -6.45 -5.10
C SER A 18 -20.49 -5.65 -5.79
N LYS A 19 -21.51 -5.23 -5.04
CA LYS A 19 -22.61 -4.42 -5.60
C LYS A 19 -22.13 -3.07 -6.14
N GLY A 20 -21.13 -2.48 -5.50
CA GLY A 20 -20.39 -1.30 -5.94
C GLY A 20 -19.40 -1.55 -7.09
N GLY A 21 -19.37 -2.75 -7.68
CA GLY A 21 -18.59 -3.07 -8.88
C GLY A 21 -17.13 -3.47 -8.63
N SER A 22 -16.72 -3.71 -7.38
CA SER A 22 -15.34 -4.11 -7.09
C SER A 22 -15.15 -5.62 -7.25
N PRO A 23 -14.12 -6.10 -7.98
CA PRO A 23 -13.77 -7.51 -7.96
C PRO A 23 -13.31 -7.93 -6.56
N ILE A 24 -13.77 -9.09 -6.08
CA ILE A 24 -13.41 -9.67 -4.78
C ILE A 24 -12.51 -10.87 -5.02
N TYR A 25 -11.39 -10.91 -4.30
CA TYR A 25 -10.40 -11.99 -4.36
C TYR A 25 -10.19 -12.56 -2.96
N HIS A 26 -10.19 -13.88 -2.85
CA HIS A 26 -9.78 -14.59 -1.64
C HIS A 26 -8.39 -15.19 -1.82
N TYR A 27 -7.55 -15.01 -0.82
CA TYR A 27 -6.19 -15.51 -0.80
C TYR A 27 -6.06 -16.55 0.31
N ASP A 28 -5.90 -17.81 -0.06
CA ASP A 28 -5.66 -18.89 0.89
C ASP A 28 -4.31 -18.70 1.61
N GLU A 29 -4.20 -19.26 2.82
CA GLU A 29 -2.92 -19.35 3.54
C GLU A 29 -1.85 -20.01 2.67
N LYS A 30 -0.62 -19.49 2.78
CA LYS A 30 0.53 -19.89 1.97
C LYS A 30 0.66 -21.43 1.97
N LYS A 31 0.57 -22.06 0.79
CA LYS A 31 1.21 -23.36 0.57
C LYS A 31 2.70 -23.09 0.40
N ASP A 32 3.54 -23.73 1.22
CA ASP A 32 5.00 -23.60 1.24
C ASP A 32 5.58 -23.20 -0.13
N LYS A 33 5.91 -21.91 -0.28
CA LYS A 33 6.64 -21.43 -1.44
C LYS A 33 8.12 -21.60 -1.12
N GLU A 34 8.85 -22.31 -1.98
CA GLU A 34 10.31 -22.33 -1.93
C GLU A 34 10.83 -20.90 -1.93
N TRP A 35 11.76 -20.58 -1.02
CA TRP A 35 12.42 -19.28 -0.94
C TRP A 35 13.02 -18.91 -2.30
N ARG A 36 12.82 -17.66 -2.74
CA ARG A 36 13.37 -17.13 -3.98
C ARG A 36 14.08 -15.81 -3.72
N PRO A 37 15.37 -15.69 -4.08
CA PRO A 37 16.06 -14.42 -3.93
C PRO A 37 15.40 -13.35 -4.83
N PRO A 38 15.39 -12.08 -4.39
CA PRO A 38 15.00 -10.96 -5.24
C PRO A 38 15.77 -10.95 -6.57
N GLN A 39 15.07 -10.66 -7.67
CA GLN A 39 15.67 -10.59 -9.02
C GLN A 39 16.35 -9.24 -9.27
N ALA A 40 15.93 -8.20 -8.56
CA ALA A 40 16.51 -6.86 -8.58
C ALA A 40 16.55 -6.31 -7.14
N TYR A 41 17.42 -5.32 -6.93
CA TYR A 41 17.58 -4.63 -5.66
C TYR A 41 17.54 -3.12 -5.94
N GLY A 42 16.37 -2.52 -5.75
CA GLY A 42 16.16 -1.08 -5.92
C GLY A 42 16.34 -0.59 -7.35
N GLU A 43 15.77 -1.30 -8.34
CA GLU A 43 15.83 -0.95 -9.78
C GLU A 43 15.44 0.53 -9.99
N TYR A 44 14.38 0.98 -9.33
CA TYR A 44 13.90 2.37 -9.39
C TYR A 44 14.13 3.14 -8.08
N GLY A 45 14.84 2.56 -7.11
CA GLY A 45 14.97 3.10 -5.76
C GLY A 45 15.52 4.54 -5.75
N GLU A 46 16.62 4.78 -6.46
CA GLU A 46 17.23 6.12 -6.54
C GLU A 46 16.32 7.15 -7.24
N GLU A 47 15.57 6.74 -8.26
CA GLU A 47 14.63 7.60 -8.97
C GLU A 47 13.45 7.98 -8.07
N ILE A 48 12.89 7.02 -7.35
CA ILE A 48 11.79 7.21 -6.40
C ILE A 48 12.22 8.10 -5.23
N THR A 49 13.39 7.82 -4.61
CA THR A 49 13.92 8.65 -3.51
C THR A 49 14.13 10.10 -3.96
N ARG A 50 14.65 10.31 -5.17
CA ARG A 50 14.81 11.65 -5.74
C ARG A 50 13.47 12.34 -5.99
N HIS A 51 12.48 11.60 -6.49
CA HIS A 51 11.13 12.10 -6.74
C HIS A 51 10.45 12.55 -5.44
N PHE A 52 10.45 11.70 -4.40
CA PHE A 52 9.95 12.07 -3.08
C PHE A 52 10.76 13.22 -2.45
N GLY A 53 12.08 13.27 -2.66
CA GLY A 53 12.92 14.36 -2.20
C GLY A 53 12.56 15.71 -2.84
N ALA A 54 12.15 15.71 -4.12
CA ALA A 54 11.65 16.89 -4.80
C ALA A 54 10.27 17.33 -4.29
N LEU A 55 9.40 16.38 -3.95
CA LEU A 55 8.08 16.64 -3.36
C LEU A 55 8.16 17.18 -1.93
N PHE A 56 9.14 16.71 -1.16
CA PHE A 56 9.30 17.02 0.27
C PHE A 56 10.73 17.49 0.60
N PRO A 57 11.14 18.67 0.09
CA PRO A 57 12.52 19.13 0.19
C PRO A 57 12.97 19.43 1.63
N ASP A 58 14.29 19.40 1.81
CA ASP A 58 15.02 19.74 3.04
C ASP A 58 14.63 18.90 4.26
N ARG A 59 14.34 17.61 4.06
CA ARG A 59 14.09 16.66 5.14
C ARG A 59 15.27 15.72 5.31
N GLU A 60 15.65 15.47 6.55
CA GLU A 60 16.49 14.33 6.89
C GLU A 60 15.70 13.03 6.68
N GLU A 61 16.35 11.99 6.17
CA GLU A 61 15.72 10.70 5.95
C GLU A 61 16.54 9.55 6.54
N PHE A 62 15.86 8.44 6.81
CA PHE A 62 16.48 7.18 7.15
C PHE A 62 15.66 6.02 6.58
N VAL A 63 16.29 4.86 6.46
CA VAL A 63 15.71 3.70 5.78
C VAL A 63 15.67 2.51 6.73
N PHE A 64 14.51 1.85 6.81
CA PHE A 64 14.39 0.53 7.40
C PHE A 64 14.62 -0.53 6.32
N HIS A 65 15.85 -1.00 6.27
CA HIS A 65 16.20 -2.11 5.41
C HIS A 65 15.54 -3.40 5.85
N GLU A 66 15.07 -4.16 4.90
CA GLU A 66 14.62 -5.51 5.20
C GLU A 66 15.80 -6.46 5.35
N ILE A 67 15.79 -7.20 6.46
CA ILE A 67 16.88 -8.14 6.81
C ILE A 67 16.79 -9.43 5.98
N LEU A 68 15.58 -9.91 5.67
CA LEU A 68 15.35 -11.12 4.89
C LEU A 68 14.29 -10.87 3.83
N SER A 69 14.71 -10.89 2.57
CA SER A 69 13.83 -10.71 1.42
C SER A 69 13.51 -12.04 0.76
N ASP A 70 12.21 -12.30 0.59
CA ASP A 70 11.70 -13.35 -0.28
C ASP A 70 10.94 -12.67 -1.43
N LEU A 71 11.29 -12.98 -2.67
CA LEU A 71 10.76 -12.41 -3.93
C LEU A 71 11.15 -10.96 -4.26
N VAL A 72 10.97 -10.03 -3.32
CA VAL A 72 11.29 -8.59 -3.49
C VAL A 72 11.97 -8.04 -2.25
N HIS A 73 12.93 -7.12 -2.43
CA HIS A 73 13.56 -6.38 -1.33
C HIS A 73 12.77 -5.11 -1.09
N ILE A 74 12.09 -4.99 0.07
CA ILE A 74 11.27 -3.83 0.38
C ILE A 74 11.96 -2.98 1.44
N ASP A 75 12.39 -1.80 1.01
CA ASP A 75 12.86 -0.76 1.90
C ASP A 75 11.71 0.19 2.26
N VAL A 76 11.72 0.67 3.51
CA VAL A 76 10.80 1.71 3.98
C VAL A 76 11.61 2.96 4.28
N ASN A 77 11.46 3.96 3.42
CA ASN A 77 12.13 5.26 3.53
C ASN A 77 11.26 6.18 4.38
N ILE A 78 11.88 6.88 5.34
CA ILE A 78 11.20 7.73 6.31
C ILE A 78 11.87 9.09 6.37
N MET A 79 11.18 10.11 5.87
CA MET A 79 11.59 11.51 5.98
C MET A 79 11.06 12.13 7.28
N ARG A 80 11.95 12.75 8.06
CA ARG A 80 11.65 13.33 9.38
C ARG A 80 10.75 14.56 9.28
N PRO A 81 9.96 14.86 10.34
CA PRO A 81 9.18 16.09 10.45
C PRO A 81 10.06 17.33 10.44
N ARG A 82 9.48 18.44 9.97
CA ARG A 82 10.03 19.79 10.13
C ARG A 82 9.09 20.62 10.98
N GLU A 83 9.56 21.77 11.46
CA GLU A 83 8.74 22.69 12.25
C GLU A 83 7.51 23.20 11.49
N ASP A 84 7.68 23.54 10.20
CA ASP A 84 6.62 24.02 9.30
C ASP A 84 5.80 22.89 8.68
N LYS A 85 6.31 21.66 8.71
CA LYS A 85 5.65 20.44 8.21
C LYS A 85 5.77 19.31 9.26
N PRO A 86 4.93 19.35 10.31
CA PRO A 86 5.07 18.52 11.51
C PRO A 86 4.54 17.08 11.32
N TYR A 87 5.03 16.39 10.31
CA TYR A 87 4.67 15.00 10.00
C TYR A 87 5.83 14.29 9.29
N TYR A 88 5.91 12.97 9.47
CA TYR A 88 6.79 12.10 8.70
C TYR A 88 6.19 11.81 7.33
N VAL A 89 7.07 11.61 6.34
CA VAL A 89 6.69 10.98 5.05
C VAL A 89 7.32 9.59 5.05
N MET A 90 6.49 8.56 4.95
CA MET A 90 6.93 7.17 4.88
C MET A 90 6.54 6.60 3.53
N TYR A 91 7.48 6.03 2.79
CA TYR A 91 7.22 5.46 1.46
C TYR A 91 8.08 4.23 1.22
N THR A 92 7.59 3.33 0.36
CA THR A 92 8.33 2.13 -0.01
C THR A 92 9.22 2.37 -1.22
N THR A 93 10.32 1.61 -1.28
CA THR A 93 11.07 1.35 -2.51
C THR A 93 11.27 -0.15 -2.65
N GLY A 94 11.17 -0.65 -3.88
CA GLY A 94 11.42 -2.05 -4.23
C GLY A 94 10.15 -2.87 -4.48
N MET A 95 8.96 -2.34 -4.19
CA MET A 95 7.70 -2.97 -4.64
C MET A 95 7.61 -2.94 -6.16
N SER A 96 8.13 -1.87 -6.76
CA SER A 96 8.20 -1.66 -8.20
C SER A 96 9.32 -2.44 -8.90
N ASP A 97 10.25 -3.07 -8.18
CA ASP A 97 11.35 -3.87 -8.79
C ASP A 97 10.84 -5.07 -9.60
N LEU A 98 9.62 -5.53 -9.31
CA LEU A 98 8.94 -6.60 -10.03
C LEU A 98 7.56 -6.10 -10.50
N PRO A 99 7.11 -6.41 -11.73
CA PRO A 99 5.75 -6.09 -12.13
C PRO A 99 4.75 -6.90 -11.31
N MET A 100 3.73 -6.22 -10.81
CA MET A 100 2.54 -6.83 -10.22
C MET A 100 1.80 -7.69 -11.27
N THR A 101 1.04 -8.66 -10.78
CA THR A 101 0.30 -9.58 -11.65
C THR A 101 -1.13 -9.07 -11.84
N LEU A 102 -1.39 -8.41 -12.97
CA LEU A 102 -2.70 -7.92 -13.36
C LEU A 102 -3.64 -9.06 -13.81
N PRO A 103 -4.96 -8.93 -13.59
CA PRO A 103 -5.95 -9.88 -14.11
C PRO A 103 -6.06 -9.74 -15.64
N GLU A 104 -6.55 -10.80 -16.30
CA GLU A 104 -6.53 -10.94 -17.77
C GLU A 104 -7.20 -9.77 -18.49
N GLU A 105 -8.27 -9.24 -17.91
CA GLU A 105 -9.08 -8.15 -18.44
C GLU A 105 -8.29 -6.84 -18.60
N ILE A 106 -7.29 -6.61 -17.74
CA ILE A 106 -6.42 -5.42 -17.76
C ILE A 106 -4.94 -5.77 -17.90
N ALA A 107 -4.60 -6.99 -18.30
CA ALA A 107 -3.20 -7.43 -18.43
C ALA A 107 -2.38 -6.59 -19.45
N HIS A 108 -3.06 -5.90 -20.36
CA HIS A 108 -2.48 -4.98 -21.34
C HIS A 108 -2.11 -3.60 -20.77
N ARG A 109 -2.50 -3.30 -19.52
CA ARG A 109 -2.24 -2.02 -18.85
C ARG A 109 -0.85 -1.99 -18.22
N GLU A 110 0.17 -1.78 -19.04
CA GLU A 110 1.57 -1.65 -18.57
C GLU A 110 1.72 -0.55 -17.50
N ASP A 111 0.91 0.50 -17.58
CA ASP A 111 0.89 1.63 -16.66
C ASP A 111 0.38 1.28 -15.25
N LEU A 112 -0.15 0.07 -15.02
CA LEU A 112 -0.63 -0.40 -13.71
C LEU A 112 0.28 -1.47 -13.08
N LYS A 113 1.36 -1.86 -13.75
CA LYS A 113 2.19 -2.99 -13.29
C LYS A 113 3.14 -2.63 -12.16
N TYR A 114 3.48 -1.37 -12.01
CA TYR A 114 4.48 -0.92 -11.05
C TYR A 114 3.88 0.11 -10.11
N GLY A 115 4.20 -0.02 -8.83
CA GLY A 115 3.80 0.97 -7.85
C GLY A 115 4.57 0.84 -6.55
N GLU A 116 4.45 1.88 -5.74
CA GLU A 116 4.95 1.99 -4.38
C GLU A 116 3.83 2.53 -3.49
N LEU A 117 3.98 2.32 -2.19
CA LEU A 117 3.02 2.74 -1.18
C LEU A 117 3.61 3.88 -0.36
N PHE A 118 2.75 4.77 0.13
CA PHE A 118 3.17 5.81 1.07
C PHE A 118 2.12 6.11 2.14
N MET A 119 2.58 6.72 3.23
CA MET A 119 1.79 7.18 4.36
C MET A 119 2.42 8.45 4.96
N PHE A 120 1.59 9.28 5.60
CA PHE A 120 2.06 10.36 6.45
C PHE A 120 1.76 10.04 7.91
N LEU A 121 2.77 10.12 8.78
CA LEU A 121 2.63 9.85 10.21
C LEU A 121 2.76 11.16 11.01
N PRO A 122 2.03 11.34 12.12
CA PRO A 122 2.15 12.54 12.95
C PRO A 122 3.56 12.67 13.54
N LYS A 123 4.05 13.89 13.82
CA LYS A 123 5.41 14.08 14.37
C LYS A 123 5.62 13.42 15.73
N GLU A 124 4.55 13.17 16.48
CA GLU A 124 4.56 12.48 17.76
C GLU A 124 4.78 10.98 17.61
N TRP A 125 4.62 10.44 16.40
CA TRP A 125 4.93 9.06 16.10
C TRP A 125 6.43 8.82 16.19
N ASN A 126 6.85 7.71 16.79
CA ASN A 126 8.26 7.32 16.83
C ASN A 126 8.47 6.08 15.95
N PRO A 127 8.67 6.25 14.63
CA PRO A 127 8.92 5.13 13.73
C PRO A 127 10.31 4.50 13.93
N GLY A 128 11.16 5.04 14.82
CA GLY A 128 12.52 4.55 15.09
C GLY A 128 13.60 5.36 14.38
N GLU A 129 14.79 4.77 14.25
CA GLU A 129 15.98 5.40 13.66
C GLU A 129 16.87 4.41 12.89
N THR A 130 17.87 4.93 12.17
CA THR A 130 18.79 4.13 11.35
C THR A 130 19.46 3.03 12.16
N GLY A 131 19.33 1.78 11.69
CA GLY A 131 19.97 0.62 12.31
C GLY A 131 19.25 0.07 13.55
N GLN A 132 18.13 0.66 13.95
CA GLN A 132 17.29 0.09 15.00
C GLN A 132 16.60 -1.19 14.51
N LEU A 133 16.56 -2.22 15.36
CA LEU A 133 15.82 -3.44 15.05
C LEU A 133 14.32 -3.23 15.26
N ASP A 134 13.51 -3.93 14.46
CA ASP A 134 12.06 -3.91 14.61
C ASP A 134 11.60 -4.37 16.00
N SER A 135 12.31 -5.33 16.60
CA SER A 135 12.08 -5.81 17.97
C SER A 135 12.23 -4.74 19.05
N ASP A 136 12.91 -3.64 18.76
CA ASP A 136 13.18 -2.55 19.70
C ASP A 136 12.13 -1.44 19.64
N ILE A 137 11.18 -1.52 18.70
CA ILE A 137 10.12 -0.53 18.49
C ILE A 137 8.81 -1.08 19.06
N PRO A 138 8.11 -0.35 19.96
CA PRO A 138 6.82 -0.80 20.47
C PRO A 138 5.82 -1.05 19.33
N ASP A 139 5.00 -2.10 19.46
CA ASP A 139 4.02 -2.48 18.43
C ASP A 139 3.08 -1.31 18.03
N SER A 140 2.66 -0.51 19.00
CA SER A 140 1.83 0.69 18.78
C SER A 140 2.48 1.74 17.89
N GLN A 141 3.81 1.71 17.72
CA GLN A 141 4.58 2.57 16.83
C GLN A 141 5.01 1.86 15.55
N TYR A 142 5.29 0.55 15.61
CA TYR A 142 5.82 -0.23 14.49
C TYR A 142 4.75 -0.67 13.48
N TRP A 143 3.49 -0.79 13.89
CA TRP A 143 2.44 -1.34 13.03
C TRP A 143 2.29 -0.65 11.66
N PRO A 144 2.50 0.67 11.45
CA PRO A 144 2.42 1.26 10.12
C PRO A 144 3.53 0.78 9.19
N ILE A 145 4.75 0.61 9.73
CA ILE A 145 5.90 0.07 8.98
C ILE A 145 5.63 -1.39 8.61
N ARG A 146 5.13 -2.18 9.56
CA ARG A 146 4.73 -3.57 9.30
C ARG A 146 3.64 -3.67 8.24
N LEU A 147 2.61 -2.82 8.34
CA LEU A 147 1.49 -2.78 7.42
C LEU A 147 1.94 -2.46 5.99
N ILE A 148 2.72 -1.39 5.81
CA ILE A 148 3.15 -0.99 4.47
C ILE A 148 4.09 -2.02 3.82
N LYS A 149 4.98 -2.66 4.62
CA LYS A 149 5.80 -3.79 4.17
C LYS A 149 4.95 -4.97 3.72
N TYR A 150 3.95 -5.35 4.50
CA TYR A 150 3.04 -6.43 4.14
C TYR A 150 2.33 -6.14 2.82
N LEU A 151 1.77 -4.93 2.66
CA LEU A 151 1.06 -4.52 1.45
C LEU A 151 1.99 -4.47 0.23
N ALA A 152 3.23 -3.99 0.38
CA ALA A 152 4.21 -3.95 -0.71
C ALA A 152 4.60 -5.36 -1.22
N ARG A 153 4.62 -6.36 -0.33
CA ARG A 153 4.85 -7.77 -0.68
C ARG A 153 3.65 -8.45 -1.30
N PHE A 154 2.46 -8.05 -0.87
CA PHE A 154 1.19 -8.67 -1.19
C PHE A 154 1.01 -9.02 -2.69
N PRO A 155 1.20 -8.11 -3.66
CA PRO A 155 1.00 -8.45 -5.07
C PRO A 155 1.94 -9.57 -5.55
N HIS A 156 3.17 -9.60 -5.05
CA HIS A 156 4.19 -10.56 -5.47
C HIS A 156 4.01 -11.91 -4.79
N GLU A 157 3.64 -11.89 -3.51
CA GLU A 157 3.35 -13.09 -2.74
C GLU A 157 2.08 -13.79 -3.21
N TYR A 158 1.04 -13.06 -3.58
CA TYR A 158 -0.24 -13.66 -3.96
C TYR A 158 -0.48 -13.71 -5.47
N GLY A 159 0.46 -13.21 -6.28
CA GLY A 159 0.29 -13.15 -7.73
C GLY A 159 -0.91 -12.27 -8.10
N THR A 160 -0.98 -11.10 -7.49
CA THR A 160 -2.04 -10.11 -7.68
C THR A 160 -1.44 -8.72 -7.91
N TRP A 161 -2.27 -7.69 -7.80
CA TRP A 161 -1.91 -6.28 -7.99
C TRP A 161 -2.62 -5.40 -6.96
N LEU A 162 -2.06 -4.21 -6.75
CA LEU A 162 -2.63 -3.16 -5.92
C LEU A 162 -2.86 -1.92 -6.79
N GLY A 163 -3.98 -1.26 -6.58
CA GLY A 163 -4.40 -0.09 -7.36
C GLY A 163 -5.34 0.81 -6.58
N TRP A 164 -5.68 1.95 -7.16
CA TRP A 164 -6.67 2.87 -6.59
C TRP A 164 -7.99 2.15 -6.30
N GLY A 165 -8.53 2.41 -5.12
CA GLY A 165 -9.79 1.82 -4.65
C GLY A 165 -9.69 0.36 -4.22
N HIS A 166 -8.50 -0.26 -4.21
CA HIS A 166 -8.34 -1.56 -3.57
C HIS A 166 -8.51 -1.43 -2.05
N THR A 167 -9.16 -2.42 -1.47
CA THR A 167 -9.40 -2.52 -0.02
C THR A 167 -8.90 -3.85 0.47
N ILE A 168 -8.16 -3.86 1.59
CA ILE A 168 -7.65 -5.08 2.20
C ILE A 168 -8.11 -5.09 3.67
N PRO A 169 -9.02 -5.98 4.06
CA PRO A 169 -9.41 -6.12 5.46
C PRO A 169 -8.29 -6.80 6.26
N ASN A 170 -8.17 -6.45 7.53
CA ASN A 170 -7.24 -7.10 8.45
C ASN A 170 -7.88 -8.39 8.99
N GLY A 171 -7.78 -9.45 8.18
CA GLY A 171 -8.47 -10.71 8.44
C GLY A 171 -9.97 -10.66 8.11
N PRO A 172 -10.66 -11.81 8.21
CA PRO A 172 -12.08 -11.92 7.83
C PRO A 172 -13.02 -11.08 8.71
N ASP A 173 -12.62 -10.82 9.96
CA ASP A 173 -13.45 -10.12 10.95
C ASP A 173 -13.13 -8.62 11.05
N TYR A 174 -12.25 -8.09 10.19
CA TYR A 174 -11.78 -6.70 10.25
C TYR A 174 -11.16 -6.36 11.62
N GLU A 175 -10.26 -7.22 12.10
CA GLU A 175 -9.61 -7.02 13.39
C GLU A 175 -8.84 -5.68 13.42
N PRO A 176 -8.84 -4.95 14.54
CA PRO A 176 -8.10 -3.69 14.64
C PRO A 176 -6.64 -3.78 14.17
N LEU A 177 -6.19 -2.79 13.40
CA LEU A 177 -4.79 -2.71 12.92
C LEU A 177 -3.79 -2.52 14.07
N CYS A 178 -4.23 -1.93 15.18
CA CYS A 178 -3.51 -1.86 16.45
C CYS A 178 -4.51 -1.73 17.61
N GLN A 179 -4.03 -1.87 18.85
CA GLN A 179 -4.88 -1.85 20.04
C GLN A 179 -5.64 -0.53 20.26
N ASP A 180 -5.14 0.59 19.71
CA ASP A 180 -5.65 1.93 19.96
C ASP A 180 -6.63 2.45 18.89
N THR A 181 -7.02 1.61 17.92
CA THR A 181 -7.96 1.99 16.86
C THR A 181 -9.05 0.92 16.66
N ARG A 182 -10.13 1.27 15.97
CA ARG A 182 -11.12 0.31 15.45
C ARG A 182 -11.05 0.19 13.92
N MET A 183 -10.07 0.82 13.29
CA MET A 183 -9.80 0.64 11.87
C MET A 183 -9.32 -0.79 11.65
N GLY A 184 -10.05 -1.53 10.83
CA GLY A 184 -9.92 -2.98 10.66
C GLY A 184 -9.45 -3.38 9.26
N GLY A 185 -8.84 -2.46 8.52
CA GLY A 185 -8.36 -2.69 7.17
C GLY A 185 -7.82 -1.41 6.54
N VAL A 186 -7.54 -1.47 5.25
CA VAL A 186 -7.02 -0.33 4.48
C VAL A 186 -7.79 -0.11 3.19
N VAL A 187 -7.78 1.13 2.73
CA VAL A 187 -8.18 1.56 1.38
C VAL A 187 -6.95 2.20 0.73
N LEU A 188 -6.69 1.86 -0.53
CA LEU A 188 -5.64 2.49 -1.32
C LEU A 188 -6.22 3.68 -2.10
N VAL A 189 -5.71 4.86 -1.80
CA VAL A 189 -6.09 6.11 -2.48
C VAL A 189 -4.92 6.56 -3.34
N GLN A 190 -5.22 7.17 -4.49
CA GLN A 190 -4.24 7.73 -5.41
C GLN A 190 -4.60 9.18 -5.61
N THR A 191 -3.61 10.05 -5.49
CA THR A 191 -3.78 11.48 -5.77
C THR A 191 -3.42 11.76 -7.22
N GLY A 192 -3.80 12.92 -7.75
CA GLY A 192 -3.34 13.36 -9.08
C GLY A 192 -1.95 13.97 -9.05
N GLY A 193 -1.35 14.13 -10.23
CA GLY A 193 -0.05 14.81 -10.40
C GLY A 193 1.11 14.00 -9.84
N ASP A 194 2.15 14.70 -9.39
CA ASP A 194 3.42 14.09 -9.00
C ASP A 194 3.33 13.19 -7.75
N MET A 195 2.28 13.32 -6.93
CA MET A 195 2.01 12.39 -5.81
C MET A 195 1.21 11.16 -6.24
N GLY A 196 0.75 11.10 -7.48
CA GLY A 196 -0.01 9.98 -8.04
C GLY A 196 0.87 8.97 -8.76
N SER A 197 1.89 9.46 -9.46
CA SER A 197 2.83 8.61 -10.19
C SER A 197 4.08 9.38 -10.62
N MET A 198 5.08 8.64 -11.09
CA MET A 198 6.21 9.15 -11.85
C MET A 198 6.51 8.25 -13.03
N LYS A 199 7.23 8.80 -14.00
CA LYS A 199 7.78 8.02 -15.12
C LYS A 199 9.27 7.78 -14.90
N ALA A 200 9.67 6.52 -14.85
CA ALA A 200 11.07 6.12 -14.75
C ALA A 200 11.85 6.45 -16.03
N GLU A 201 13.19 6.48 -15.94
CA GLU A 201 14.09 6.77 -17.06
C GLU A 201 13.93 5.79 -18.23
N ASP A 202 13.61 4.53 -17.93
CA ASP A 202 13.35 3.49 -18.94
C ASP A 202 11.93 3.57 -19.57
N GLY A 203 11.12 4.51 -19.08
CA GLY A 203 9.80 4.84 -19.59
C GLY A 203 8.64 4.12 -18.91
N LYS A 204 8.89 3.25 -17.90
CA LYS A 204 7.82 2.64 -17.11
C LYS A 204 7.13 3.65 -16.20
N GLU A 205 5.83 3.46 -15.99
CA GLU A 205 5.04 4.25 -15.05
C GLU A 205 5.08 3.60 -13.67
N ILE A 206 5.45 4.36 -12.64
CA ILE A 206 5.45 3.93 -11.24
C ILE A 206 4.34 4.68 -10.52
N ASN A 207 3.31 3.96 -10.07
CA ASN A 207 2.18 4.54 -9.34
C ASN A 207 2.49 4.70 -7.85
N PHE A 208 1.99 5.76 -7.23
CA PHE A 208 2.09 5.97 -5.79
C PHE A 208 0.71 5.89 -5.14
N TYR A 209 0.53 4.93 -4.24
CA TYR A 209 -0.74 4.74 -3.53
C TYR A 209 -0.60 5.09 -2.05
N MET A 210 -1.43 6.04 -1.60
CA MET A 210 -1.57 6.36 -0.19
C MET A 210 -2.33 5.22 0.50
N VAL A 211 -1.72 4.66 1.55
CA VAL A 211 -2.38 3.66 2.41
C VAL A 211 -3.21 4.40 3.46
N VAL A 212 -4.54 4.25 3.39
CA VAL A 212 -5.47 4.85 4.34
C VAL A 212 -6.08 3.77 5.22
N PRO A 213 -5.71 3.71 6.52
CA PRO A 213 -6.43 2.89 7.50
C PRO A 213 -7.91 3.24 7.54
N ALA A 214 -8.77 2.22 7.47
CA ALA A 214 -10.21 2.37 7.29
C ALA A 214 -11.01 1.53 8.28
N TYR A 215 -12.18 2.03 8.66
CA TYR A 215 -13.15 1.27 9.45
C TYR A 215 -13.84 0.21 8.58
N LYS A 216 -14.35 -0.84 9.22
CA LYS A 216 -15.15 -1.87 8.55
C LYS A 216 -16.27 -1.25 7.72
N GLU A 217 -17.02 -0.33 8.32
CA GLU A 217 -18.17 0.33 7.67
C GLU A 217 -17.75 1.13 6.43
N GLU A 218 -16.55 1.70 6.40
CA GLU A 218 -16.03 2.44 5.24
C GLU A 218 -15.69 1.50 4.09
N ILE A 219 -15.06 0.35 4.39
CA ILE A 219 -14.76 -0.69 3.38
C ILE A 219 -16.06 -1.30 2.86
N GLU A 220 -16.98 -1.68 3.74
CA GLU A 220 -18.28 -2.25 3.35
C GLU A 220 -19.14 -1.25 2.57
N TYR A 221 -19.11 0.04 2.92
CA TYR A 221 -19.76 1.10 2.16
C TYR A 221 -19.21 1.18 0.74
N LYS A 222 -17.89 1.06 0.57
CA LYS A 222 -17.26 1.00 -0.76
C LYS A 222 -17.66 -0.26 -1.51
N LEU A 223 -17.74 -1.42 -0.85
CA LEU A 223 -18.19 -2.65 -1.50
C LEU A 223 -19.64 -2.55 -1.97
N GLU A 224 -20.49 -1.81 -1.25
CA GLU A 224 -21.90 -1.60 -1.57
C GLU A 224 -22.12 -0.55 -2.67
N TYR A 225 -21.41 0.59 -2.61
CA TYR A 225 -21.68 1.78 -3.43
C TYR A 225 -20.55 2.19 -4.38
N GLY A 226 -19.38 1.57 -4.29
CA GLY A 226 -18.22 1.83 -5.13
C GLY A 226 -17.24 2.84 -4.51
N MET A 227 -16.04 2.92 -5.09
CA MET A 227 -14.95 3.76 -4.58
C MET A 227 -15.27 5.26 -4.68
N GLU A 228 -15.89 5.71 -5.76
CA GLU A 228 -16.26 7.13 -5.94
C GLU A 228 -17.21 7.63 -4.83
N ALA A 229 -18.12 6.78 -4.37
CA ALA A 229 -19.02 7.10 -3.28
C ALA A 229 -18.27 7.21 -1.94
N LEU A 230 -17.30 6.32 -1.68
CA LEU A 230 -16.45 6.40 -0.50
C LEU A 230 -15.54 7.64 -0.54
N ASP A 231 -14.94 7.94 -1.68
CA ASP A 231 -14.13 9.16 -1.86
C ASP A 231 -14.94 10.41 -1.55
N LYS A 232 -16.22 10.46 -1.94
CA LYS A 232 -17.10 11.55 -1.55
C LYS A 232 -17.24 11.65 -0.02
N ARG A 233 -17.41 10.53 0.69
CA ARG A 233 -17.48 10.50 2.16
C ARG A 233 -16.17 10.99 2.80
N PHE A 234 -15.03 10.57 2.27
CA PHE A 234 -13.72 11.05 2.71
C PHE A 234 -13.53 12.54 2.47
N CYS A 235 -13.95 13.07 1.31
CA CYS A 235 -13.90 14.51 1.03
C CYS A 235 -14.83 15.31 1.95
N ASP A 236 -16.10 14.91 2.09
CA ASP A 236 -17.07 15.59 2.95
C ASP A 236 -16.62 15.57 4.42
N GLY A 237 -16.00 14.48 4.85
CA GLY A 237 -15.45 14.27 6.18
C GLY A 237 -14.09 14.93 6.43
N ASN A 238 -13.47 15.54 5.41
CA ASN A 238 -12.11 16.07 5.43
C ASN A 238 -11.10 15.05 5.98
N LEU A 239 -11.03 13.87 5.34
CA LEU A 239 -10.05 12.83 5.67
C LEU A 239 -8.65 13.47 5.81
N PRO A 240 -8.01 13.39 6.98
CA PRO A 240 -6.71 14.01 7.17
C PRO A 240 -5.66 13.28 6.34
N MET A 241 -4.78 14.07 5.72
CA MET A 241 -3.62 13.54 5.00
C MET A 241 -2.66 12.79 5.95
N VAL A 242 -2.47 13.32 7.16
CA VAL A 242 -1.66 12.69 8.20
C VAL A 242 -2.51 11.69 8.96
N LEU A 243 -1.96 10.50 9.20
CA LEU A 243 -2.63 9.44 9.94
C LEU A 243 -3.15 9.96 11.29
N ASP A 244 -4.48 9.89 11.44
CA ASP A 244 -5.16 10.11 12.71
C ASP A 244 -5.98 8.86 13.05
N ILE A 245 -5.45 8.05 13.97
CA ILE A 245 -6.11 6.83 14.43
C ILE A 245 -7.39 7.11 15.25
N ARG A 246 -7.66 8.38 15.57
CA ARG A 246 -8.82 8.85 16.34
C ARG A 246 -9.84 9.62 15.51
N ARG A 247 -9.63 9.77 14.18
CA ARG A 247 -10.62 10.40 13.29
C ARG A 247 -11.97 9.67 13.39
N PRO A 248 -13.10 10.34 13.15
CA PRO A 248 -14.39 9.67 13.11
C PRO A 248 -14.46 8.67 11.94
N ASN A 249 -15.37 7.69 12.07
CA ASN A 249 -15.79 6.84 10.98
C ASN A 249 -16.77 7.62 10.08
N TYR A 250 -16.42 7.83 8.81
CA TYR A 250 -17.23 8.66 7.90
C TYR A 250 -18.46 7.94 7.33
N CYS A 251 -18.59 6.64 7.64
CA CYS A 251 -19.69 5.77 7.25
C CYS A 251 -20.36 5.14 8.49
N GLU A 252 -20.32 5.75 9.67
CA GLU A 252 -20.96 5.20 10.90
C GLU A 252 -22.49 5.03 10.76
N ASP A 253 -23.10 5.86 9.89
CA ASP A 253 -24.52 5.79 9.53
C ASP A 253 -24.84 4.59 8.62
N PHE A 254 -23.84 4.01 7.95
CA PHE A 254 -24.01 2.83 7.12
C PHE A 254 -24.22 1.58 7.99
N LYS A 255 -25.20 0.77 7.60
CA LYS A 255 -25.48 -0.53 8.22
C LYS A 255 -25.29 -1.60 7.15
N VAL A 256 -24.35 -2.50 7.41
CA VAL A 256 -24.11 -3.68 6.57
C VAL A 256 -25.41 -4.48 6.55
N SER A 257 -25.96 -4.65 5.35
CA SER A 257 -27.23 -5.37 5.12
C SER A 257 -27.06 -6.88 5.25
#